data_AF-A0A2G4G4F3-F1
#
_entry.id   AF-A0A2G4G4F3-F1
#
_cell.length_a   1.000
_cell.length_b   1.000
_cell.length_c   1.000
_cell.angle_alpha   90.00
_cell.angle_beta   90.00
_cell.angle_gamma   90.00
#
_symmetry.space_group_name_H-M   'P 1'
#
loop_
_entity.id
_entity.type
_entity.pdbx_description
1 polymer ?
#
loop_
_entity_poly.entity_id
_entity_poly.type
_entity_poly.pdbx_seq_one_letter_code
_entity_poly.pdbx_strand_id
1 'polypeptide(L)'
;MFISSKKKAIVQWYNCTLGTKGSFETLPAKLPTESLLPSIILTQNSGHLSIESVAGKKIFVNGNLLIKPTPISETTTLQFPDSLWVISPSPEIDFSAVNNTLWTLFDASTGENIGQYPSSQLLNAAQHLGRAPETLACTPDGLEVGFNLSQIASHLSPHEENFVKTKSSVTLAEEKNKGSHSCPVCWTRFNPGDALSIAVHEDLRGDPILGSDVRLRFHPTRFNDHGLALDPMGLACTDIACPHCRRQLPPGYLDMPHQILSIIGAPSAGKSYYLAVLTRILQEKLPTDLGLAFKDADPTGNLLLNQMRNSLFSATSPEEALLGKTALEGATYEKLPRLGRIVSLPRPFIYTLSVPSQKQKETSIIFYDNAGEHFEPGIDIHDSPGAMHVATAAGLIFLFDPTANARFKAKLVGVEDPQLSIKGRIDQQDTILAEMETRIKRVLGLSQKERIATPLAFVVGKCDTWQFLLTSPLEPILQNGKIDLEAIHRNSDRVREVLIQLCPGLVATAESLTQEIRYFAATSFGHQPVVIAEGPNKGRIAPDPQKLAPAFVEAPVYWLMHLASPELIPGK
;
A
#
# COMPACT_ATOMS: atom_id res chain seq x y z
N MET A 1 -59.88 38.82 27.44
CA MET A 1 -59.51 37.45 27.03
C MET A 1 -58.15 37.52 26.37
N PHE A 2 -57.09 37.16 27.10
CA PHE A 2 -55.76 37.01 26.54
C PHE A 2 -55.71 35.69 25.76
N ILE A 3 -55.62 35.76 24.43
CA ILE A 3 -55.24 34.59 23.64
C ILE A 3 -53.72 34.50 23.78
N SER A 4 -53.28 33.61 24.67
CA SER A 4 -51.88 33.23 24.84
C SER A 4 -51.29 32.83 23.50
N SER A 5 -50.39 33.64 22.95
CA SER A 5 -49.52 33.22 21.85
C SER A 5 -48.67 32.06 22.36
N LYS A 6 -48.99 30.82 21.95
CA LYS A 6 -48.14 29.66 22.23
C LYS A 6 -46.74 29.96 21.65
N LYS A 7 -45.78 30.36 22.51
CA LYS A 7 -44.37 30.46 22.14
C LYS A 7 -43.95 29.07 21.64
N LYS A 8 -43.65 28.93 20.34
CA LYS A 8 -42.94 27.75 19.82
C LYS A 8 -41.57 27.72 20.51
N ALA A 9 -41.21 26.61 21.14
CA ALA A 9 -39.86 26.45 21.68
C ALA A 9 -38.86 26.40 20.51
N ILE A 10 -37.80 27.18 20.62
CA ILE A 10 -36.72 27.25 19.63
C ILE A 10 -35.77 26.11 19.94
N VAL A 11 -35.69 25.14 19.03
CA VAL A 11 -34.74 24.02 19.13
C VAL A 11 -33.56 24.31 18.22
N GLN A 12 -32.34 24.16 18.72
CA GLN A 12 -31.11 24.22 17.93
C GLN A 12 -30.58 22.80 17.70
N TRP A 13 -29.91 22.56 16.58
CA TRP A 13 -29.31 21.27 16.27
C TRP A 13 -27.93 21.42 15.62
N TYR A 14 -27.11 20.39 15.81
CA TYR A 14 -25.79 20.23 15.22
C TYR A 14 -25.62 18.81 14.68
N ASN A 15 -25.16 18.68 13.44
CA ASN A 15 -24.75 17.41 12.86
C ASN A 15 -23.25 17.26 13.07
N CYS A 16 -22.85 16.40 14.01
CA CYS A 16 -21.46 16.16 14.36
C CYS A 16 -20.67 15.47 13.25
N THR A 17 -21.35 14.78 12.32
CA THR A 17 -20.72 14.10 11.19
C THR A 17 -20.38 15.07 10.05
N LEU A 18 -21.28 16.02 9.73
CA LEU A 18 -21.12 16.95 8.60
C LEU A 18 -20.72 18.37 9.01
N GLY A 19 -20.73 18.71 10.30
CA GLY A 19 -20.44 20.05 10.80
C GLY A 19 -21.53 21.10 10.52
N THR A 20 -22.70 20.67 10.05
CA THR A 20 -23.82 21.57 9.74
C THR A 20 -24.69 21.82 10.98
N LYS A 21 -25.28 23.01 11.08
CA LYS A 21 -26.13 23.40 12.21
C LYS A 21 -27.38 24.14 11.75
N GLY A 22 -28.40 24.21 12.61
CA GLY A 22 -29.61 24.96 12.31
C GLY A 22 -30.58 25.05 13.48
N SER A 23 -31.73 25.66 13.22
CA SER A 23 -32.84 25.80 14.16
C SER A 23 -33.97 24.83 13.80
N PHE A 24 -35.02 24.76 14.61
CA PHE A 24 -36.20 23.92 14.36
C PHE A 24 -36.85 24.17 12.99
N GLU A 25 -36.81 25.41 12.49
CA GLU A 25 -37.40 25.79 11.19
C GLU A 25 -36.54 25.34 10.01
N THR A 26 -35.23 25.20 10.22
CA THR A 26 -34.28 24.67 9.24
C THR A 26 -33.90 23.22 9.52
N LEU A 27 -34.53 22.61 10.53
CA LEU A 27 -34.40 21.19 10.83
C LEU A 27 -34.85 20.45 9.58
N PRO A 28 -34.03 19.54 9.01
CA PRO A 28 -34.47 18.69 7.91
C PRO A 28 -35.80 18.08 8.34
N ALA A 29 -36.84 18.20 7.51
CA ALA A 29 -38.23 18.05 7.94
C ALA A 29 -38.57 16.70 8.60
N LYS A 30 -37.61 15.76 8.66
CA LYS A 30 -37.56 14.50 9.38
C LYS A 30 -36.18 13.81 9.15
N LEU A 31 -35.29 13.74 10.14
CA LEU A 31 -33.93 13.16 10.04
C LEU A 31 -33.89 11.63 9.75
N PRO A 32 -32.80 11.07 9.17
CA PRO A 32 -32.10 11.42 7.93
C PRO A 32 -32.83 10.81 6.71
N THR A 33 -32.88 11.53 5.57
CA THR A 33 -33.64 11.08 4.38
C THR A 33 -32.78 11.03 3.13
N GLU A 34 -31.99 9.96 2.99
CA GLU A 34 -31.84 9.30 1.68
C GLU A 34 -33.02 8.32 1.40
N SER A 35 -33.93 8.15 2.37
CA SER A 35 -35.10 7.28 2.30
C SER A 35 -36.40 8.11 2.27
N LEU A 36 -37.43 7.60 1.59
CA LEU A 36 -38.76 8.22 1.46
C LEU A 36 -39.51 8.39 2.81
N LEU A 37 -38.96 7.90 3.95
CA LEU A 37 -39.57 7.97 5.27
C LEU A 37 -38.59 8.45 6.38
N PRO A 38 -39.03 9.35 7.30
CA PRO A 38 -38.32 9.70 8.54
C PRO A 38 -37.72 8.53 9.30
N SER A 39 -36.63 8.75 10.02
CA SER A 39 -36.21 7.86 11.10
C SER A 39 -36.80 8.24 12.46
N ILE A 40 -37.05 9.52 12.71
CA ILE A 40 -37.70 10.00 13.94
C ILE A 40 -38.83 10.98 13.63
N ILE A 41 -39.75 11.09 14.58
CA ILE A 41 -40.75 12.16 14.64
C ILE A 41 -40.45 12.99 15.88
N LEU A 42 -40.29 14.29 15.69
CA LEU A 42 -40.22 15.26 16.77
C LEU A 42 -41.59 15.93 16.90
N THR A 43 -42.25 15.71 18.04
CA THR A 43 -43.53 16.35 18.36
C THR A 43 -43.32 17.43 19.40
N GLN A 44 -43.83 18.63 19.11
CA GLN A 44 -43.78 19.75 20.02
C GLN A 44 -45.19 20.06 20.53
N ASN A 45 -45.44 19.75 21.81
CA ASN A 45 -46.72 19.99 22.46
C ASN A 45 -46.54 20.94 23.66
N SER A 46 -47.19 22.10 23.61
CA SER A 46 -47.25 23.06 24.73
C SER A 46 -45.90 23.43 25.35
N GLY A 47 -44.84 23.53 24.55
CA GLY A 47 -43.49 23.90 25.01
C GLY A 47 -42.58 22.70 25.33
N HIS A 48 -43.09 21.48 25.31
CA HIS A 48 -42.30 20.26 25.48
C HIS A 48 -41.99 19.61 24.13
N LEU A 49 -40.72 19.29 23.91
CA LEU A 49 -40.25 18.53 22.75
C LEU A 49 -40.21 17.04 23.13
N SER A 50 -40.74 16.17 22.30
CA SER A 50 -40.58 14.72 22.45
C SER A 50 -40.15 14.06 21.15
N ILE A 51 -39.33 13.02 21.27
CA ILE A 51 -38.81 12.24 20.16
C ILE A 51 -39.41 10.83 20.16
N GLU A 52 -39.85 10.37 19.00
CA GLU A 52 -40.37 9.03 18.77
C GLU A 52 -39.67 8.41 17.55
N SER A 53 -39.31 7.12 17.65
CA SER A 53 -38.72 6.38 16.53
C SER A 53 -39.79 5.91 15.55
N VAL A 54 -39.51 6.00 14.25
CA VAL A 54 -40.37 5.42 13.21
C VAL A 54 -40.01 3.93 13.06
N ALA A 55 -41.04 3.07 13.03
CA ALA A 55 -40.92 1.61 13.09
C ALA A 55 -39.80 1.05 12.19
N GLY A 56 -38.92 0.23 12.78
CA GLY A 56 -37.88 -0.52 12.06
C GLY A 56 -36.48 0.10 12.07
N LYS A 57 -36.26 1.29 12.65
CA LYS A 57 -34.92 1.92 12.73
C LYS A 57 -34.39 1.98 14.17
N LYS A 58 -33.14 1.56 14.36
CA LYS A 58 -32.42 1.61 15.65
C LYS A 58 -31.78 2.98 15.81
N ILE A 59 -32.20 3.71 16.85
CA ILE A 59 -31.78 5.08 17.11
C ILE A 59 -31.48 5.17 18.59
N PHE A 60 -30.32 5.72 18.94
CA PHE A 60 -29.94 5.91 20.33
C PHE A 60 -30.07 7.38 20.72
N VAL A 61 -30.61 7.61 21.91
CA VAL A 61 -30.77 8.92 22.54
C VAL A 61 -29.96 8.89 23.82
N ASN A 62 -28.96 9.75 23.95
CA ASN A 62 -28.00 9.74 25.07
C ASN A 62 -27.43 8.33 25.33
N GLY A 63 -27.06 7.62 24.25
CA GLY A 63 -26.48 6.26 24.30
C GLY A 63 -27.47 5.12 24.57
N ASN A 64 -28.77 5.41 24.76
CA ASN A 64 -29.81 4.40 25.03
C ASN A 64 -30.75 4.22 23.84
N LEU A 65 -31.12 2.97 23.53
CA LEU A 65 -32.02 2.67 22.42
C LEU A 65 -33.41 3.30 22.65
N LEU A 66 -33.91 4.05 21.65
CA LEU A 66 -35.22 4.69 21.69
C LEU A 66 -36.34 3.68 21.45
N ILE A 67 -36.97 3.21 22.53
CA ILE A 67 -38.03 2.18 22.48
C ILE A 67 -39.43 2.80 22.66
N LYS A 68 -39.51 4.00 23.26
CA LYS A 68 -40.76 4.72 23.54
C LYS A 68 -40.58 6.23 23.31
N PRO A 69 -41.67 7.00 23.09
CA PRO A 69 -41.61 8.45 23.03
C PRO A 69 -40.90 9.02 24.27
N THR A 70 -39.86 9.82 24.05
CA THR A 70 -38.99 10.35 25.12
C THR A 70 -39.00 11.88 25.10
N PRO A 71 -39.30 12.55 26.21
CA PRO A 71 -39.24 14.01 26.28
C PRO A 71 -37.79 14.50 26.26
N ILE A 72 -37.56 15.65 25.63
CA ILE A 72 -36.26 16.32 25.52
C ILE A 72 -36.36 17.65 26.24
N SER A 73 -35.74 17.72 27.42
CA SER A 73 -35.68 18.92 28.26
C SER A 73 -34.31 19.59 28.27
N GLU A 74 -33.28 18.91 27.79
CA GLU A 74 -31.88 19.34 27.82
C GLU A 74 -31.15 18.99 26.51
N THR A 75 -29.91 19.46 26.37
CA THR A 75 -29.06 19.14 25.23
C THR A 75 -28.82 17.63 25.17
N THR A 76 -29.20 17.01 24.05
CA THR A 76 -29.35 15.57 23.91
C THR A 76 -28.61 15.09 22.67
N THR A 77 -27.85 13.99 22.82
CA THR A 77 -27.19 13.33 21.69
C THR A 77 -28.15 12.35 21.02
N LEU A 78 -28.14 12.34 19.69
CA LEU A 78 -28.87 11.40 18.86
C LEU A 78 -27.88 10.66 17.96
N GLN A 79 -27.94 9.34 17.99
CA GLN A 79 -27.14 8.48 17.12
C GLN A 79 -28.06 7.71 16.16
N PHE A 80 -27.86 7.97 14.87
CA PHE A 80 -28.48 7.26 13.76
C PHE A 80 -27.47 6.32 13.10
N PRO A 81 -27.88 5.36 12.25
CA PRO A 81 -26.96 4.45 11.57
C PRO A 81 -25.86 5.10 10.74
N ASP A 82 -26.08 6.29 10.19
CA ASP A 82 -25.13 6.97 9.29
C ASP A 82 -24.73 8.38 9.77
N SER A 83 -25.23 8.85 10.92
CA SER A 83 -24.93 10.21 11.38
C SER A 83 -25.11 10.41 12.88
N LEU A 84 -24.33 11.36 13.42
CA LEU A 84 -24.33 11.76 14.82
C LEU A 84 -24.83 13.19 14.96
N TRP A 85 -25.73 13.42 15.90
CA TRP A 85 -26.39 14.71 16.08
C TRP A 85 -26.46 15.10 17.54
N VAL A 86 -26.52 16.40 17.78
CA VAL A 86 -26.85 17.02 19.06
C VAL A 86 -28.02 17.94 18.85
N ILE A 87 -29.03 17.86 19.70
CA ILE A 87 -30.19 18.76 19.70
C ILE A 87 -30.35 19.39 21.07
N SER A 88 -30.68 20.69 21.09
CA SER A 88 -30.95 21.41 22.34
C SER A 88 -32.26 22.18 22.25
N PRO A 89 -33.16 22.07 23.24
CA PRO A 89 -34.37 22.88 23.33
C PRO A 89 -34.10 24.29 23.88
N SER A 90 -32.85 24.65 24.20
CA SER A 90 -32.48 25.97 24.70
C SER A 90 -32.12 26.94 23.56
N PRO A 91 -32.74 28.13 23.49
CA PRO A 91 -32.41 29.16 22.50
C PRO A 91 -31.05 29.84 22.75
N GLU A 92 -30.45 29.64 23.94
CA GLU A 92 -29.20 30.29 24.34
C GLU A 92 -27.96 29.56 23.83
N ILE A 93 -28.10 28.32 23.34
CA ILE A 93 -26.98 27.53 22.82
C ILE A 93 -26.74 27.88 21.35
N ASP A 94 -25.56 28.41 21.04
CA ASP A 94 -25.07 28.59 19.67
C ASP A 94 -23.91 27.64 19.37
N PHE A 95 -24.10 26.79 18.37
CA PHE A 95 -23.09 25.85 17.91
C PHE A 95 -22.06 26.49 16.93
N SER A 96 -21.93 27.82 16.89
CA SER A 96 -20.95 28.53 16.03
C SER A 96 -19.51 28.26 16.40
N ALA A 97 -19.23 28.05 17.67
CA ALA A 97 -17.89 27.78 18.17
C ALA A 97 -17.49 26.29 18.06
N VAL A 98 -18.39 25.41 17.62
CA VAL A 98 -18.12 23.97 17.56
C VAL A 98 -17.21 23.65 16.38
N ASN A 99 -16.06 23.06 16.68
CA ASN A 99 -15.11 22.56 15.69
C ASN A 99 -15.33 21.06 15.49
N ASN A 100 -15.76 20.65 14.29
CA ASN A 100 -15.99 19.24 13.95
C ASN A 100 -14.72 18.51 13.47
N THR A 101 -13.62 19.23 13.24
CA THR A 101 -12.35 18.65 12.76
C THR A 101 -11.53 18.05 13.90
N LEU A 102 -11.73 18.53 15.13
CA LEU A 102 -11.07 18.07 16.34
C LEU A 102 -12.11 17.61 17.36
N TRP A 103 -11.84 16.48 17.97
CA TRP A 103 -12.69 15.84 18.95
C TRP A 103 -11.91 15.64 20.23
N THR A 104 -12.49 16.04 21.34
CA THR A 104 -11.96 15.83 22.67
C THR A 104 -12.34 14.44 23.15
N LEU A 105 -11.33 13.64 23.52
CA LEU A 105 -11.46 12.30 24.09
C LEU A 105 -11.33 12.40 25.61
N PHE A 106 -12.22 11.72 26.33
CA PHE A 106 -12.24 11.71 27.79
C PHE A 106 -12.56 10.33 28.35
N ASP A 107 -12.09 10.09 29.57
CA ASP A 107 -12.49 8.91 30.33
C ASP A 107 -13.93 9.10 30.82
N ALA A 108 -14.82 8.19 30.43
CA ALA A 108 -16.25 8.32 30.72
C ALA A 108 -16.58 8.12 32.21
N SER A 109 -15.68 7.52 32.99
CA SER A 109 -15.88 7.24 34.41
C SER A 109 -15.30 8.33 35.32
N THR A 110 -14.16 8.90 34.95
CA THR A 110 -13.46 9.92 35.77
C THR A 110 -13.65 11.34 35.25
N GLY A 111 -14.11 11.53 34.01
CA GLY A 111 -14.18 12.82 33.35
C GLY A 111 -12.80 13.40 32.98
N GLU A 112 -11.73 12.62 33.12
CA GLU A 112 -10.38 13.02 32.76
C GLU A 112 -10.30 13.31 31.25
N ASN A 113 -9.86 14.52 30.89
CA ASN A 113 -9.56 14.87 29.51
C ASN A 113 -8.26 14.19 29.09
N ILE A 114 -8.35 13.32 28.09
CA ILE A 114 -7.24 12.51 27.59
C ILE A 114 -6.48 13.26 26.48
N GLY A 115 -7.18 14.03 25.66
CA GLY A 115 -6.58 14.81 24.59
C GLY A 115 -7.55 15.11 23.43
N GLN A 116 -7.08 15.92 22.49
CA GLN A 116 -7.83 16.28 21.28
C GLN A 116 -7.25 15.58 20.05
N TYR A 117 -8.10 14.95 19.26
CA TYR A 117 -7.72 14.18 18.08
C TYR A 117 -8.71 14.39 16.94
N PRO A 118 -8.31 14.24 15.67
CA PRO A 118 -9.26 14.09 14.58
C PRO A 118 -10.21 12.90 14.84
N SER A 119 -11.47 13.01 14.41
CA SER A 119 -12.49 11.95 14.62
C SER A 119 -12.01 10.57 14.15
N SER A 120 -11.31 10.51 13.01
CA SER A 120 -10.75 9.29 12.43
C SER A 120 -9.58 8.68 13.21
N GLN A 121 -9.03 9.38 14.19
CA GLN A 121 -7.88 8.92 15.00
C GLN A 121 -8.26 8.56 16.44
N LEU A 122 -9.51 8.81 16.86
CA LEU A 122 -9.95 8.57 18.25
C LEU A 122 -9.79 7.10 18.68
N LEU A 123 -10.12 6.14 17.79
CA LEU A 123 -9.95 4.71 18.07
C LEU A 123 -8.48 4.31 18.19
N ASN A 124 -7.61 4.86 17.34
CA ASN A 124 -6.17 4.62 17.41
C ASN A 124 -5.56 5.25 18.68
N ALA A 125 -6.01 6.44 19.06
CA ALA A 125 -5.58 7.11 20.29
C ALA A 125 -5.94 6.28 21.53
N ALA A 126 -7.16 5.74 21.60
CA ALA A 126 -7.57 4.83 22.66
C ALA A 126 -6.67 3.58 22.74
N GLN A 127 -6.38 2.96 21.58
CA GLN A 127 -5.53 1.78 21.48
C GLN A 127 -4.07 2.07 21.92
N HIS A 128 -3.49 3.18 21.49
CA HIS A 128 -2.13 3.58 21.88
C HIS A 128 -1.99 3.84 23.38
N LEU A 129 -3.06 4.32 24.01
CA LEU A 129 -3.11 4.57 25.45
C LEU A 129 -3.46 3.32 26.27
N GLY A 130 -3.72 2.18 25.61
CA GLY A 130 -4.09 0.93 26.27
C GLY A 130 -5.44 1.00 27.00
N ARG A 131 -6.33 1.92 26.60
CA ARG A 131 -7.65 2.10 27.20
C ARG A 131 -8.73 1.47 26.33
N ALA A 132 -9.67 0.77 26.96
CA ALA A 132 -10.77 0.10 26.26
C ALA A 132 -11.78 1.14 25.73
N PRO A 133 -12.21 1.09 24.46
CA PRO A 133 -13.14 2.08 23.89
C PRO A 133 -14.47 2.22 24.65
N GLU A 134 -14.91 1.18 25.36
CA GLU A 134 -16.15 1.18 26.14
C GLU A 134 -16.07 2.10 27.35
N THR A 135 -14.87 2.34 27.89
CA THR A 135 -14.63 3.22 29.04
C THR A 135 -14.39 4.67 28.63
N LEU A 136 -14.44 4.97 27.33
CA LEU A 136 -14.13 6.28 26.79
C LEU A 136 -15.34 6.92 26.15
N ALA A 137 -15.37 8.25 26.19
CA ALA A 137 -16.34 9.04 25.47
C ALA A 137 -15.64 10.20 24.76
N CYS A 138 -16.28 10.71 23.71
CA CYS A 138 -15.70 11.72 22.86
C CYS A 138 -16.76 12.73 22.40
N THR A 139 -16.33 13.96 22.19
CA THR A 139 -17.20 15.06 21.77
C THR A 139 -16.45 15.95 20.78
N PRO A 140 -17.10 16.49 19.74
CA PRO A 140 -16.51 17.58 18.96
C PRO A 140 -16.09 18.73 19.88
N ASP A 141 -14.98 19.37 19.55
CA ASP A 141 -14.47 20.46 20.38
C ASP A 141 -15.48 21.62 20.43
N GLY A 142 -15.78 22.10 21.64
CA GLY A 142 -16.82 23.10 21.90
C GLY A 142 -18.23 22.55 22.18
N LEU A 143 -18.45 21.22 22.20
CA LEU A 143 -19.70 20.62 22.65
C LEU A 143 -19.59 20.02 24.07
N GLU A 144 -20.54 20.36 24.93
CA GLU A 144 -20.60 19.89 26.33
C GLU A 144 -21.13 18.46 26.49
N VAL A 145 -21.76 17.90 25.45
CA VAL A 145 -22.28 16.53 25.44
C VAL A 145 -21.59 15.70 24.37
N GLY A 146 -21.29 14.44 24.68
CA GLY A 146 -20.53 13.55 23.81
C GLY A 146 -21.14 12.16 23.66
N PHE A 147 -20.43 11.32 22.92
CA PHE A 147 -20.83 9.96 22.57
C PHE A 147 -19.87 8.96 23.20
N ASN A 148 -20.38 7.79 23.59
CA ASN A 148 -19.51 6.69 23.97
C ASN A 148 -18.71 6.20 22.76
N LEU A 149 -17.38 6.07 22.91
CA LEU A 149 -16.48 5.81 21.80
C LEU A 149 -16.76 4.45 21.13
N SER A 150 -17.01 3.40 21.91
CA SER A 150 -17.35 2.08 21.38
C SER A 150 -18.67 2.08 20.59
N GLN A 151 -19.67 2.84 21.05
CA GLN A 151 -20.98 2.90 20.41
C GLN A 151 -20.94 3.61 19.05
N ILE A 152 -20.04 4.59 18.89
CA ILE A 152 -19.89 5.33 17.63
C ILE A 152 -18.71 4.90 16.79
N ALA A 153 -18.03 3.80 17.14
CA ALA A 153 -16.84 3.32 16.43
C ALA A 153 -17.07 3.15 14.92
N SER A 154 -18.27 2.70 14.50
CA SER A 154 -18.62 2.59 13.08
C SER A 154 -18.68 3.93 12.35
N HIS A 155 -19.06 5.01 13.04
CA HIS A 155 -19.12 6.37 12.50
C HIS A 155 -17.75 7.05 12.42
N LEU A 156 -16.83 6.63 13.29
CA LEU A 156 -15.46 7.16 13.38
C LEU A 156 -14.49 6.39 12.49
N SER A 157 -14.84 5.14 12.17
CA SER A 157 -14.29 4.43 11.03
C SER A 157 -14.68 5.23 9.78
N PRO A 158 -13.79 5.45 8.80
CA PRO A 158 -14.14 6.20 7.61
C PRO A 158 -15.32 5.51 6.89
N HIS A 159 -16.53 6.06 7.06
CA HIS A 159 -17.68 5.67 6.27
C HIS A 159 -17.33 5.98 4.82
N GLU A 160 -17.43 4.96 3.97
CA GLU A 160 -17.48 5.14 2.53
C GLU A 160 -18.56 6.18 2.23
N GLU A 161 -18.16 7.34 1.69
CA GLU A 161 -19.12 8.29 1.16
C GLU A 161 -20.02 7.55 0.16
N ASN A 162 -21.28 7.36 0.53
CA ASN A 162 -22.35 7.03 -0.40
C ASN A 162 -22.53 8.26 -1.32
N PHE A 163 -21.63 8.42 -2.28
CA PHE A 163 -22.05 8.97 -3.55
C PHE A 163 -23.22 8.10 -3.99
N VAL A 164 -24.39 8.72 -4.13
CA VAL A 164 -25.53 8.21 -4.87
C VAL A 164 -24.97 7.33 -5.98
N LYS A 165 -25.29 6.02 -5.93
CA LYS A 165 -25.08 5.07 -7.02
C LYS A 165 -25.89 5.58 -8.22
N THR A 166 -25.42 6.64 -8.86
CA THR A 166 -25.46 6.72 -10.29
C THR A 166 -24.74 5.46 -10.75
N LYS A 167 -25.29 4.78 -11.75
CA LYS A 167 -24.66 3.65 -12.44
C LYS A 167 -23.33 4.04 -13.13
N SER A 168 -22.65 5.07 -12.61
CA SER A 168 -21.45 5.72 -13.09
C SER A 168 -20.18 5.21 -12.39
N SER A 169 -20.22 4.60 -11.20
CA SER A 169 -18.97 4.29 -10.45
C SER A 169 -18.21 3.08 -10.99
N VAL A 170 -18.92 2.04 -11.43
CA VAL A 170 -18.31 0.91 -12.14
C VAL A 170 -17.76 1.40 -13.48
N THR A 171 -18.52 2.24 -14.19
CA THR A 171 -18.14 2.87 -15.45
C THR A 171 -17.02 3.91 -15.29
N LEU A 172 -16.91 4.66 -14.20
CA LEU A 172 -15.86 5.66 -13.92
C LEU A 172 -14.54 5.00 -13.55
N ALA A 173 -14.57 3.89 -12.80
CA ALA A 173 -13.37 3.11 -12.53
C ALA A 173 -12.88 2.39 -13.80
N GLU A 174 -13.79 1.88 -14.62
CA GLU A 174 -13.50 1.32 -15.96
C GLU A 174 -13.07 2.39 -16.98
N GLU A 175 -13.62 3.62 -16.92
CA GLU A 175 -13.24 4.75 -17.77
C GLU A 175 -11.89 5.34 -17.37
N LYS A 176 -11.57 5.40 -16.07
CA LYS A 176 -10.29 5.90 -15.55
C LYS A 176 -9.14 4.92 -15.69
N ASN A 177 -9.38 3.66 -16.06
CA ASN A 177 -8.34 2.65 -16.25
C ASN A 177 -8.14 2.29 -17.74
N LYS A 178 -8.14 3.31 -18.60
CA LYS A 178 -7.90 3.19 -20.05
C LYS A 178 -6.65 3.98 -20.44
N GLY A 179 -5.95 3.50 -21.46
CA GLY A 179 -4.79 4.17 -22.05
C GLY A 179 -3.60 3.25 -22.26
N SER A 180 -2.59 3.77 -22.96
CA SER A 180 -1.40 3.03 -23.35
C SER A 180 -0.36 2.90 -22.24
N HIS A 181 -0.38 3.78 -21.23
CA HIS A 181 0.60 3.77 -20.13
C HIS A 181 -0.07 3.34 -18.83
N SER A 182 0.68 2.65 -17.96
CA SER A 182 0.20 2.18 -16.66
C SER A 182 1.05 2.75 -15.54
N CYS A 183 0.50 3.66 -14.74
CA CYS A 183 1.27 4.33 -13.68
C CYS A 183 1.97 3.31 -12.76
N PRO A 184 3.29 3.47 -12.49
CA PRO A 184 4.06 2.52 -11.70
C PRO A 184 3.81 2.68 -10.19
N VAL A 185 2.72 3.33 -9.78
CA VAL A 185 2.44 3.59 -8.36
C VAL A 185 1.01 3.20 -8.03
N CYS A 186 0.03 3.69 -8.79
CA CYS A 186 -1.38 3.37 -8.57
C CYS A 186 -1.95 2.33 -9.54
N TRP A 187 -1.17 1.93 -10.55
CA TRP A 187 -1.50 0.94 -11.57
C TRP A 187 -2.74 1.24 -12.41
N THR A 188 -3.26 2.47 -12.36
CA THR A 188 -4.26 2.93 -13.31
C THR A 188 -3.60 3.35 -14.62
N ARG A 189 -4.29 3.01 -15.71
CA ARG A 189 -3.90 3.37 -17.06
C ARG A 189 -4.31 4.79 -17.43
N PHE A 190 -3.54 5.42 -18.30
CA PHE A 190 -3.78 6.75 -18.83
C PHE A 190 -3.10 6.91 -20.20
N ASN A 191 -3.56 7.87 -21.00
CA ASN A 191 -2.90 8.25 -22.26
C ASN A 191 -1.88 9.37 -22.01
N PRO A 192 -0.89 9.58 -22.91
CA PRO A 192 0.07 10.67 -22.78
C PRO A 192 -0.56 12.03 -22.54
N GLY A 193 -1.66 12.35 -23.22
CA GLY A 193 -2.37 13.62 -23.09
C GLY A 193 -3.10 13.82 -21.75
N ASP A 194 -3.31 12.75 -20.99
CA ASP A 194 -3.92 12.82 -19.66
C ASP A 194 -2.88 13.20 -18.59
N ALA A 195 -1.58 13.07 -18.88
CA ALA A 195 -0.53 13.39 -17.93
C ALA A 195 -0.59 14.87 -17.48
N LEU A 196 -0.34 15.10 -16.19
CA LEU A 196 -0.28 16.44 -15.62
C LEU A 196 1.15 16.98 -15.73
N SER A 197 1.33 18.25 -16.01
CA SER A 197 2.62 18.94 -15.84
C SER A 197 2.78 19.40 -14.39
N ILE A 198 4.02 19.43 -13.90
CA ILE A 198 4.35 19.94 -12.56
C ILE A 198 4.95 21.35 -12.70
N ALA A 199 4.37 22.32 -11.99
CA ALA A 199 4.82 23.70 -12.01
C ALA A 199 6.25 23.86 -11.48
N VAL A 200 7.01 24.76 -12.10
CA VAL A 200 8.41 25.03 -11.75
C VAL A 200 8.52 26.25 -10.84
N HIS A 201 7.72 27.30 -11.11
CA HIS A 201 7.78 28.54 -10.35
C HIS A 201 7.53 28.33 -8.85
N GLU A 202 8.30 29.03 -8.00
CA GLU A 202 8.29 28.77 -6.56
C GLU A 202 6.94 29.06 -5.88
N ASP A 203 6.25 30.09 -6.36
CA ASP A 203 4.93 30.50 -5.85
C ASP A 203 3.79 29.58 -6.30
N LEU A 204 4.02 28.69 -7.27
CA LEU A 204 3.01 27.74 -7.76
C LEU A 204 3.01 26.45 -6.93
N ARG A 205 2.78 26.59 -5.62
CA ARG A 205 2.47 25.50 -4.69
C ARG A 205 0.98 25.46 -4.39
N GLY A 206 0.52 24.38 -3.76
CA GLY A 206 -0.88 24.16 -3.42
C GLY A 206 -1.57 23.24 -4.42
N ASP A 207 -1.13 21.99 -4.46
CA ASP A 207 -1.87 20.96 -5.20
C ASP A 207 -3.24 20.74 -4.51
N PRO A 208 -4.36 20.83 -5.23
CA PRO A 208 -5.68 20.74 -4.61
C PRO A 208 -6.00 19.34 -4.05
N ILE A 209 -5.18 18.32 -4.35
CA ILE A 209 -5.34 16.97 -3.82
C ILE A 209 -4.17 16.59 -2.90
N LEU A 210 -2.92 16.91 -3.26
CA LEU A 210 -1.75 16.54 -2.46
C LEU A 210 -1.41 17.55 -1.35
N GLY A 211 -2.03 18.72 -1.33
CA GLY A 211 -1.90 19.72 -0.26
C GLY A 211 -1.05 20.93 -0.61
N SER A 212 -0.98 21.86 0.35
CA SER A 212 -0.33 23.18 0.23
C SER A 212 1.15 23.11 -0.11
N ASP A 213 1.84 22.07 0.37
CA ASP A 213 3.31 22.04 0.35
C ASP A 213 3.86 21.50 -0.96
N VAL A 214 3.00 21.00 -1.84
CA VAL A 214 3.41 20.36 -3.10
C VAL A 214 3.24 21.33 -4.26
N ARG A 215 4.17 21.28 -5.24
CA ARG A 215 4.05 22.02 -6.51
C ARG A 215 2.72 21.72 -7.18
N LEU A 216 2.14 22.74 -7.81
CA LEU A 216 0.88 22.64 -8.55
C LEU A 216 1.03 21.65 -9.71
N ARG A 217 0.08 20.72 -9.82
CA ARG A 217 -0.08 19.87 -11.01
C ARG A 217 -1.26 20.35 -11.83
N PHE A 218 -1.05 20.49 -13.13
CA PHE A 218 -2.03 21.08 -14.03
C PHE A 218 -2.01 20.40 -15.40
N HIS A 219 -3.13 20.45 -16.12
CA HIS A 219 -3.13 20.06 -17.53
C HIS A 219 -2.53 21.21 -18.35
N PRO A 220 -1.48 20.95 -19.13
CA PRO A 220 -0.84 21.98 -19.91
C PRO A 220 -1.77 22.47 -21.03
N THR A 221 -1.96 23.80 -21.12
CA THR A 221 -2.73 24.45 -22.18
C THR A 221 -1.87 25.34 -23.07
N ARG A 222 -0.61 25.56 -22.66
CA ARG A 222 0.37 26.42 -23.34
C ARG A 222 1.68 25.66 -23.44
N PHE A 223 2.35 25.82 -24.58
CA PHE A 223 3.64 25.20 -24.87
C PHE A 223 4.57 26.24 -25.51
N ASN A 224 5.87 26.08 -25.31
CA ASN A 224 6.88 26.86 -26.05
C ASN A 224 7.20 26.22 -27.40
N ASP A 225 8.09 26.85 -28.17
CA ASP A 225 8.50 26.39 -29.51
C ASP A 225 9.21 25.01 -29.51
N HIS A 226 9.63 24.53 -28.33
CA HIS A 226 10.22 23.21 -28.15
C HIS A 226 9.20 22.14 -27.72
N GLY A 227 7.92 22.48 -27.63
CA GLY A 227 6.85 21.57 -27.19
C GLY A 227 6.84 21.31 -25.68
N LEU A 228 7.56 22.10 -24.88
CA LEU A 228 7.51 22.00 -23.41
C LEU A 228 6.31 22.78 -22.87
N ALA A 229 5.61 22.17 -21.93
CA ALA A 229 4.49 22.80 -21.22
C ALA A 229 4.96 24.06 -20.49
N LEU A 230 4.13 25.11 -20.48
CA LEU A 230 4.38 26.33 -19.73
C LEU A 230 3.47 26.38 -18.50
N ASP A 231 4.06 26.66 -17.33
CA ASP A 231 3.29 26.93 -16.11
C ASP A 231 2.55 28.28 -16.19
N PRO A 232 1.60 28.55 -15.27
CA PRO A 232 0.90 29.84 -15.22
C PRO A 232 1.79 31.09 -15.21
N MET A 233 3.05 30.99 -14.76
CA MET A 233 4.02 32.09 -14.74
C MET A 233 4.89 32.12 -16.01
N GLY A 234 4.68 31.22 -16.96
CA GLY A 234 5.37 31.16 -18.24
C GLY A 234 6.71 30.43 -18.22
N LEU A 235 7.03 29.70 -17.14
CA LEU A 235 8.23 28.86 -17.07
C LEU A 235 7.99 27.50 -17.72
N ALA A 236 8.99 26.98 -18.41
CA ALA A 236 8.93 25.67 -19.06
C ALA A 236 9.01 24.54 -18.03
N CYS A 237 8.06 23.60 -18.09
CA CYS A 237 7.99 22.41 -17.25
C CYS A 237 8.47 21.18 -18.02
N THR A 238 9.34 20.39 -17.39
CA THR A 238 9.81 19.10 -17.90
C THR A 238 9.22 17.92 -17.14
N ASP A 239 8.83 18.14 -15.89
CA ASP A 239 8.30 17.10 -15.02
C ASP A 239 6.80 16.88 -15.25
N ILE A 240 6.43 15.60 -15.27
CA ILE A 240 5.05 15.16 -15.41
C ILE A 240 4.61 14.33 -14.20
N ALA A 241 3.30 14.26 -13.98
CA ALA A 241 2.68 13.49 -12.93
C ALA A 241 1.52 12.65 -13.45
N CYS A 242 1.26 11.53 -12.77
CA CYS A 242 0.10 10.70 -13.05
C CYS A 242 -1.20 11.51 -12.85
N PRO A 243 -2.19 11.44 -13.77
CA PRO A 243 -3.47 12.12 -13.58
C PRO A 243 -4.28 11.58 -12.40
N HIS A 244 -4.03 10.33 -12.02
CA HIS A 244 -4.82 9.62 -11.01
C HIS A 244 -4.25 9.80 -9.62
N CYS A 245 -2.99 9.40 -9.42
CA CYS A 245 -2.35 9.46 -8.10
C CYS A 245 -1.51 10.71 -7.88
N ARG A 246 -1.30 11.52 -8.93
CA ARG A 246 -0.49 12.74 -8.88
C ARG A 246 0.97 12.54 -8.50
N ARG A 247 1.45 11.31 -8.35
CA ARG A 247 2.87 11.06 -8.18
C ARG A 247 3.62 11.51 -9.44
N GLN A 248 4.72 12.25 -9.24
CA GLN A 248 5.67 12.59 -10.29
C GLN A 248 6.18 11.29 -10.93
N LEU A 249 6.18 11.24 -12.26
CA LEU A 249 6.69 10.12 -13.03
C LEU A 249 8.16 10.37 -13.40
N PRO A 250 8.95 9.31 -13.62
CA PRO A 250 10.33 9.44 -14.08
C PRO A 250 10.46 10.27 -15.37
N PRO A 251 11.59 10.93 -15.60
CA PRO A 251 11.89 11.56 -16.89
C PRO A 251 11.80 10.55 -18.04
N GLY A 252 11.23 10.97 -19.18
CA GLY A 252 11.07 10.10 -20.36
C GLY A 252 10.09 8.94 -20.18
N TYR A 253 9.28 8.94 -19.11
CA TYR A 253 8.33 7.86 -18.84
C TYR A 253 7.32 7.64 -19.98
N LEU A 254 6.95 8.67 -20.75
CA LEU A 254 6.03 8.49 -21.87
C LEU A 254 6.71 7.93 -23.14
N ASP A 255 8.04 7.91 -23.19
CA ASP A 255 8.83 7.66 -24.40
C ASP A 255 9.35 6.22 -24.52
N MET A 256 9.20 5.40 -23.47
CA MET A 256 9.73 4.04 -23.43
C MET A 256 8.75 3.03 -22.79
N PRO A 257 8.87 1.73 -23.11
CA PRO A 257 8.11 0.70 -22.42
C PRO A 257 8.55 0.52 -20.96
N HIS A 258 7.64 0.00 -20.12
CA HIS A 258 7.90 -0.27 -18.71
C HIS A 258 7.60 -1.72 -18.37
N GLN A 259 8.57 -2.40 -17.76
CA GLN A 259 8.44 -3.77 -17.31
C GLN A 259 8.46 -3.83 -15.78
N ILE A 260 7.33 -4.22 -15.20
CA ILE A 260 7.20 -4.40 -13.74
C ILE A 260 7.64 -5.82 -13.37
N LEU A 261 8.66 -5.92 -12.51
CA LEU A 261 9.11 -7.16 -11.88
C LEU A 261 8.78 -7.11 -10.39
N SER A 262 7.86 -7.96 -9.96
CA SER A 262 7.37 -7.96 -8.58
C SER A 262 8.12 -8.99 -7.73
N ILE A 263 8.75 -8.56 -6.62
CA ILE A 263 9.44 -9.48 -5.69
C ILE A 263 8.49 -9.83 -4.54
N ILE A 264 8.22 -11.12 -4.38
CA ILE A 264 7.33 -11.70 -3.38
C ILE A 264 8.12 -12.67 -2.52
N GLY A 265 7.76 -12.81 -1.25
CA GLY A 265 8.39 -13.76 -0.34
C GLY A 265 8.05 -13.45 1.11
N ALA A 266 8.16 -14.45 1.98
CA ALA A 266 7.81 -14.30 3.39
C ALA A 266 8.55 -13.16 4.10
N PRO A 267 7.98 -12.60 5.18
CA PRO A 267 8.72 -11.71 6.06
C PRO A 267 10.07 -12.32 6.44
N SER A 268 11.13 -11.51 6.37
CA SER A 268 12.51 -11.93 6.63
C SER A 268 13.09 -12.97 5.66
N ALA A 269 12.47 -13.25 4.49
CA ALA A 269 13.04 -14.14 3.47
C ALA A 269 14.31 -13.57 2.79
N GLY A 270 14.65 -12.31 3.07
CA GLY A 270 15.85 -11.64 2.55
C GLY A 270 15.61 -10.78 1.30
N LYS A 271 14.35 -10.43 0.98
CA LYS A 271 13.99 -9.66 -0.22
C LYS A 271 14.74 -8.34 -0.36
N SER A 272 14.80 -7.55 0.71
CA SER A 272 15.50 -6.26 0.74
C SER A 272 17.01 -6.39 0.52
N TYR A 273 17.64 -7.42 1.09
CA TYR A 273 19.05 -7.76 0.81
C TYR A 273 19.23 -8.25 -0.64
N TYR A 274 18.34 -9.11 -1.12
CA TYR A 274 18.34 -9.58 -2.50
C TYR A 274 18.23 -8.43 -3.49
N LEU A 275 17.32 -7.47 -3.28
CA LEU A 275 17.12 -6.32 -4.16
C LEU A 275 18.31 -5.35 -4.14
N ALA A 276 18.88 -5.07 -2.96
CA ALA A 276 20.06 -4.21 -2.84
C ALA A 276 21.29 -4.81 -3.54
N VAL A 277 21.48 -6.13 -3.40
CA VAL A 277 22.55 -6.86 -4.09
C VAL A 277 22.27 -6.97 -5.59
N LEU A 278 21.05 -7.32 -5.98
CA LEU A 278 20.63 -7.45 -7.37
C LEU A 278 20.89 -6.16 -8.15
N THR A 279 20.48 -5.00 -7.64
CA THR A 279 20.69 -3.72 -8.34
C THR A 279 22.16 -3.36 -8.49
N ARG A 280 23.02 -3.71 -7.51
CA ARG A 280 24.48 -3.60 -7.65
C ARG A 280 25.02 -4.51 -8.74
N ILE A 281 24.65 -5.79 -8.69
CA ILE A 281 25.12 -6.80 -9.65
C ILE A 281 24.65 -6.49 -11.07
N LEU A 282 23.41 -6.07 -11.26
CA LEU A 282 22.90 -5.64 -12.57
C LEU A 282 23.71 -4.44 -13.11
N GLN A 283 24.04 -3.46 -12.25
CA GLN A 283 24.84 -2.30 -12.66
C GLN A 283 26.27 -2.67 -13.08
N GLU A 284 26.87 -3.69 -12.45
CA GLU A 284 28.23 -4.15 -12.76
C GLU A 284 28.26 -5.11 -13.97
N LYS A 285 27.33 -6.06 -14.03
CA LYS A 285 27.37 -7.19 -14.96
C LYS A 285 26.68 -6.92 -16.29
N LEU A 286 25.55 -6.22 -16.34
CA LEU A 286 24.83 -5.98 -17.60
C LEU A 286 25.72 -5.35 -18.70
N PRO A 287 26.63 -4.40 -18.40
CA PRO A 287 27.53 -3.84 -19.41
C PRO A 287 28.48 -4.88 -20.01
N THR A 288 29.00 -5.80 -19.19
CA THR A 288 29.97 -6.83 -19.63
C THR A 288 29.29 -8.06 -20.23
N ASP A 289 28.15 -8.45 -19.68
CA ASP A 289 27.42 -9.65 -20.04
C ASP A 289 26.65 -9.49 -21.35
N LEU A 290 25.97 -8.35 -21.51
CA LEU A 290 25.00 -8.12 -22.59
C LEU A 290 25.23 -6.78 -23.32
N GLY A 291 26.22 -5.99 -22.92
CA GLY A 291 26.46 -4.67 -23.53
C GLY A 291 25.38 -3.63 -23.19
N LEU A 292 24.67 -3.83 -22.09
CA LEU A 292 23.53 -2.99 -21.68
C LEU A 292 23.91 -2.06 -20.53
N ALA A 293 23.47 -0.80 -20.60
CA ALA A 293 23.57 0.13 -19.49
C ALA A 293 22.34 0.03 -18.59
N PHE A 294 22.56 -0.15 -17.30
CA PHE A 294 21.55 -0.12 -16.25
C PHE A 294 21.72 1.16 -15.43
N LYS A 295 20.73 2.05 -15.48
CA LYS A 295 20.79 3.39 -14.90
C LYS A 295 19.64 3.65 -13.94
N ASP A 296 19.92 4.38 -12.87
CA ASP A 296 18.89 4.88 -11.96
C ASP A 296 18.02 5.93 -12.68
N ALA A 297 16.72 5.66 -12.80
CA ALA A 297 15.77 6.49 -13.52
C ALA A 297 14.90 7.36 -12.60
N ASP A 298 14.90 7.07 -11.29
CA ASP A 298 14.23 7.87 -10.27
C ASP A 298 15.12 7.93 -9.02
N PRO A 299 16.20 8.76 -9.02
CA PRO A 299 17.15 8.80 -7.91
C PRO A 299 16.50 9.16 -6.57
N THR A 300 15.44 9.96 -6.59
CA THR A 300 14.67 10.32 -5.40
C THR A 300 13.83 9.15 -4.91
N GLY A 301 13.13 8.44 -5.80
CA GLY A 301 12.38 7.23 -5.46
C GLY A 301 13.27 6.08 -4.99
N ASN A 302 14.47 5.97 -5.57
CA ASN A 302 15.45 4.92 -5.27
C ASN A 302 16.34 5.23 -4.06
N LEU A 303 16.16 6.37 -3.39
CA LEU A 303 17.04 6.82 -2.29
C LEU A 303 17.23 5.75 -1.21
N LEU A 304 16.15 5.13 -0.74
CA LEU A 304 16.20 4.11 0.30
C LEU A 304 17.00 2.87 -0.14
N LEU A 305 16.74 2.38 -1.36
CA LEU A 305 17.46 1.24 -1.91
C LEU A 305 18.94 1.56 -2.15
N ASN A 306 19.24 2.77 -2.62
CA ASN A 306 20.60 3.28 -2.77
C ASN A 306 21.32 3.35 -1.42
N GLN A 307 20.65 3.79 -0.34
CA GLN A 307 21.20 3.77 1.02
C GLN A 307 21.49 2.34 1.47
N MET A 308 20.55 1.41 1.32
CA MET A 308 20.75 0.00 1.69
C MET A 308 21.92 -0.63 0.93
N ARG A 309 21.99 -0.42 -0.39
CA ARG A 309 23.10 -0.88 -1.22
C ARG A 309 24.42 -0.31 -0.72
N ASN A 310 24.48 1.00 -0.47
CA ASN A 310 25.70 1.64 0.02
C ASN A 310 26.10 1.14 1.40
N SER A 311 25.14 0.93 2.32
CA SER A 311 25.40 0.30 3.62
C SER A 311 26.01 -1.10 3.46
N LEU A 312 25.53 -1.92 2.52
CA LEU A 312 26.08 -3.26 2.32
C LEU A 312 27.49 -3.26 1.74
N PHE A 313 27.70 -2.51 0.66
CA PHE A 313 28.94 -2.59 -0.13
C PHE A 313 30.04 -1.61 0.32
N SER A 314 29.71 -0.66 1.20
CA SER A 314 30.69 0.26 1.82
C SER A 314 30.96 -0.07 3.29
N ALA A 315 30.24 -1.03 3.89
CA ALA A 315 30.47 -1.44 5.27
C ALA A 315 31.83 -2.11 5.45
N THR A 316 32.43 -1.85 6.61
CA THR A 316 33.70 -2.48 7.03
C THR A 316 33.49 -3.56 8.08
N SER A 317 32.30 -3.59 8.70
CA SER A 317 31.90 -4.54 9.74
C SER A 317 30.46 -5.05 9.55
N PRO A 318 30.11 -6.22 10.12
CA PRO A 318 28.73 -6.72 10.09
C PRO A 318 27.69 -5.78 10.71
N GLU A 319 28.09 -4.98 11.71
CA GLU A 319 27.22 -3.97 12.35
C GLU A 319 26.76 -2.92 11.33
N GLU A 320 27.68 -2.44 10.49
CA GLU A 320 27.39 -1.44 9.45
C GLU A 320 26.61 -2.04 8.27
N ALA A 321 26.82 -3.32 7.98
CA ALA A 321 26.14 -4.05 6.90
C ALA A 321 24.72 -4.54 7.28
N LEU A 322 24.30 -4.31 8.52
CA LEU A 322 22.98 -4.69 9.01
C LEU A 322 21.90 -3.74 8.48
N LEU A 323 20.96 -4.27 7.69
CA LEU A 323 19.80 -3.51 7.25
C LEU A 323 18.72 -3.54 8.35
N GLY A 324 18.35 -2.36 8.87
CA GLY A 324 17.33 -2.22 9.91
C GLY A 324 15.91 -2.36 9.35
N LYS A 325 15.04 -3.11 10.04
CA LYS A 325 13.59 -3.19 9.71
C LYS A 325 12.92 -1.80 9.73
N THR A 326 13.32 -0.94 10.67
CA THR A 326 12.82 0.44 10.83
C THR A 326 13.17 1.36 9.66
N ALA A 327 14.21 1.05 8.88
CA ALA A 327 14.51 1.80 7.65
C ALA A 327 13.52 1.47 6.51
N LEU A 328 12.87 0.30 6.58
CA LEU A 328 11.99 -0.24 5.54
C LEU A 328 10.51 -0.02 5.86
N GLU A 329 10.13 -0.16 7.14
CA GLU A 329 8.75 -0.01 7.62
C GLU A 329 8.35 1.48 7.68
N GLY A 330 7.48 1.90 6.76
CA GLY A 330 6.92 3.27 6.67
C GLY A 330 7.56 4.17 5.59
N ALA A 331 8.84 3.98 5.27
CA ALA A 331 9.53 4.74 4.23
C ALA A 331 9.31 4.19 2.81
N THR A 332 9.03 2.89 2.69
CA THR A 332 8.76 2.20 1.42
C THR A 332 7.34 2.42 0.90
N TYR A 333 6.49 3.15 1.62
CA TYR A 333 5.13 3.46 1.20
C TYR A 333 4.91 4.97 1.12
N GLU A 334 3.94 5.37 0.30
CA GLU A 334 3.53 6.75 0.12
C GLU A 334 2.00 6.83 0.15
N LYS A 335 1.46 7.79 0.90
CA LYS A 335 0.01 8.05 0.92
C LYS A 335 -0.37 8.87 -0.30
N LEU A 336 -1.12 8.26 -1.22
CA LEU A 336 -1.48 8.87 -2.50
C LEU A 336 -2.96 8.64 -2.82
N PRO A 337 -3.58 9.53 -3.60
CA PRO A 337 -4.94 9.36 -4.07
C PRO A 337 -5.04 8.16 -5.02
N ARG A 338 -6.05 7.33 -4.81
CA ARG A 338 -6.41 6.24 -5.70
C ARG A 338 -7.91 6.00 -5.62
N LEU A 339 -8.60 6.03 -6.77
CA LEU A 339 -10.05 5.81 -6.88
C LEU A 339 -10.87 6.63 -5.87
N GLY A 340 -10.48 7.89 -5.62
CA GLY A 340 -11.19 8.80 -4.73
C GLY A 340 -10.84 8.67 -3.23
N ARG A 341 -9.92 7.79 -2.84
CA ARG A 341 -9.45 7.64 -1.45
C ARG A 341 -7.95 7.88 -1.35
N ILE A 342 -7.47 8.35 -0.21
CA ILE A 342 -6.03 8.35 0.11
C ILE A 342 -5.67 6.96 0.64
N VAL A 343 -4.76 6.27 -0.04
CA VAL A 343 -4.32 4.93 0.32
C VAL A 343 -2.80 4.87 0.40
N SER A 344 -2.28 3.93 1.18
CA SER A 344 -0.84 3.66 1.24
C SER A 344 -0.43 2.81 0.04
N LEU A 345 0.39 3.37 -0.86
CA LEU A 345 0.90 2.68 -2.05
C LEU A 345 2.39 2.39 -1.90
N PRO A 346 2.87 1.19 -2.30
CA PRO A 346 4.28 0.86 -2.25
C PRO A 346 5.05 1.73 -3.25
N ARG A 347 6.24 2.18 -2.83
CA ARG A 347 7.15 2.92 -3.70
C ARG A 347 7.81 1.95 -4.68
N PRO A 348 7.73 2.21 -6.00
CA PRO A 348 8.49 1.45 -6.99
C PRO A 348 9.96 1.85 -6.97
N PHE A 349 10.85 0.91 -7.30
CA PHE A 349 12.24 1.21 -7.62
C PHE A 349 12.44 1.18 -9.14
N ILE A 350 12.79 2.31 -9.74
CA ILE A 350 12.73 2.48 -11.20
C ILE A 350 14.11 2.66 -11.79
N TYR A 351 14.43 1.84 -12.78
CA TYR A 351 15.68 1.86 -13.52
C TYR A 351 15.42 1.85 -15.02
N THR A 352 16.41 2.26 -15.81
CA THR A 352 16.40 2.16 -17.27
C THR A 352 17.46 1.18 -17.72
N LEU A 353 17.07 0.26 -18.59
CA LEU A 353 17.94 -0.63 -19.34
C LEU A 353 18.03 -0.12 -20.78
N SER A 354 19.24 0.14 -21.29
CA SER A 354 19.44 0.73 -22.61
C SER A 354 20.67 0.18 -23.32
N VAL A 355 20.63 0.15 -24.65
CA VAL A 355 21.83 -0.09 -25.46
C VAL A 355 22.54 1.25 -25.67
N PRO A 356 23.77 1.48 -25.16
CA PRO A 356 24.42 2.79 -25.19
C PRO A 356 24.55 3.43 -26.57
N SER A 357 24.67 2.60 -27.62
CA SER A 357 24.81 3.04 -29.01
C SER A 357 23.49 3.25 -29.76
N GLN A 358 22.33 2.90 -29.16
CA GLN A 358 21.03 2.92 -29.85
C GLN A 358 19.97 3.61 -29.00
N LYS A 359 19.71 4.90 -29.27
CA LYS A 359 18.75 5.74 -28.53
C LYS A 359 17.31 5.20 -28.48
N GLN A 360 16.91 4.32 -29.41
CA GLN A 360 15.55 3.77 -29.46
C GLN A 360 15.42 2.36 -28.86
N LYS A 361 16.51 1.79 -28.33
CA LYS A 361 16.48 0.50 -27.64
C LYS A 361 16.68 0.71 -26.14
N GLU A 362 15.61 1.11 -25.49
CA GLU A 362 15.55 1.22 -24.04
C GLU A 362 14.21 0.73 -23.48
N THR A 363 14.25 0.28 -22.23
CA THR A 363 13.06 -0.06 -21.45
C THR A 363 13.28 0.34 -20.01
N SER A 364 12.22 0.75 -19.35
CA SER A 364 12.23 0.91 -17.90
C SER A 364 11.98 -0.44 -17.23
N ILE A 365 12.72 -0.73 -16.16
CA ILE A 365 12.51 -1.88 -15.28
C ILE A 365 12.12 -1.35 -13.91
N ILE A 366 11.02 -1.86 -13.37
CA ILE A 366 10.44 -1.41 -12.11
C ILE A 366 10.38 -2.58 -11.13
N PHE A 367 11.01 -2.43 -9.96
CA PHE A 367 10.98 -3.42 -8.89
C PHE A 367 10.07 -3.00 -7.73
N TYR A 368 9.41 -3.99 -7.11
CA TYR A 368 8.70 -3.84 -5.83
C TYR A 368 9.21 -4.86 -4.81
N ASP A 369 9.52 -4.43 -3.58
CA ASP A 369 10.03 -5.28 -2.48
C ASP A 369 8.90 -5.73 -1.51
N ASN A 370 7.74 -5.08 -1.56
CA ASN A 370 6.78 -5.08 -0.46
C ASN A 370 5.68 -6.14 -0.56
N ALA A 371 5.69 -6.98 -1.61
CA ALA A 371 4.54 -7.80 -1.94
C ALA A 371 4.22 -8.83 -0.83
N GLY A 372 5.23 -9.37 -0.14
CA GLY A 372 5.06 -10.42 0.85
C GLY A 372 4.20 -10.07 2.07
N GLU A 373 4.30 -8.84 2.56
CA GLU A 373 3.51 -8.36 3.72
C GLU A 373 2.03 -8.23 3.36
N HIS A 374 1.73 -7.90 2.10
CA HIS A 374 0.35 -7.78 1.64
C HIS A 374 -0.35 -9.13 1.49
N PHE A 375 0.38 -10.23 1.33
CA PHE A 375 -0.18 -11.57 1.15
C PHE A 375 -0.28 -12.36 2.46
N GLU A 376 -0.16 -11.72 3.63
CA GLU A 376 -0.51 -12.34 4.90
C GLU A 376 -2.05 -12.50 5.01
N PRO A 377 -2.55 -13.63 5.57
CA PRO A 377 -3.98 -13.86 5.71
C PRO A 377 -4.69 -12.77 6.52
N GLY A 378 -5.85 -12.31 6.03
CA GLY A 378 -6.72 -11.34 6.72
C GLY A 378 -6.55 -9.88 6.30
N ILE A 379 -5.61 -9.56 5.41
CA ILE A 379 -5.45 -8.21 4.85
C ILE A 379 -6.37 -8.05 3.63
N ASP A 380 -7.36 -7.14 3.71
CA ASP A 380 -8.27 -6.83 2.60
C ASP A 380 -7.53 -6.11 1.45
N ILE A 381 -7.88 -6.45 0.21
CA ILE A 381 -7.34 -5.86 -1.02
C ILE A 381 -7.78 -4.40 -1.21
N HIS A 382 -8.92 -4.03 -0.63
CA HIS A 382 -9.44 -2.66 -0.64
C HIS A 382 -8.72 -1.78 0.39
N ASP A 383 -8.30 -2.36 1.51
CA ASP A 383 -7.53 -1.68 2.57
C ASP A 383 -6.03 -1.65 2.27
N SER A 384 -5.55 -2.62 1.46
CA SER A 384 -4.15 -2.72 1.04
C SER A 384 -4.05 -2.99 -0.48
N PRO A 385 -4.23 -1.96 -1.33
CA PRO A 385 -4.08 -2.07 -2.77
C PRO A 385 -2.66 -2.46 -3.22
N GLY A 386 -1.69 -2.53 -2.28
CA GLY A 386 -0.29 -2.86 -2.50
C GLY A 386 -0.05 -4.10 -3.36
N ALA A 387 -0.94 -5.10 -3.33
CA ALA A 387 -0.81 -6.31 -4.14
C ALA A 387 -1.15 -6.16 -5.63
N MET A 388 -1.71 -5.02 -6.08
CA MET A 388 -2.14 -4.86 -7.47
C MET A 388 -1.00 -4.74 -8.48
N HIS A 389 0.22 -4.38 -8.07
CA HIS A 389 1.37 -4.42 -8.97
C HIS A 389 1.61 -5.82 -9.54
N VAL A 390 1.26 -6.88 -8.78
CA VAL A 390 1.47 -8.28 -9.17
C VAL A 390 0.58 -8.67 -10.35
N ALA A 391 -0.62 -8.09 -10.44
CA ALA A 391 -1.54 -8.34 -11.56
C ALA A 391 -1.15 -7.58 -12.84
N THR A 392 -0.33 -6.53 -12.73
CA THR A 392 0.18 -5.75 -13.88
C THR A 392 1.64 -6.08 -14.20
N ALA A 393 2.23 -7.04 -13.49
CA ALA A 393 3.63 -7.41 -13.62
C ALA A 393 3.91 -8.12 -14.96
N ALA A 394 5.05 -7.78 -15.55
CA ALA A 394 5.64 -8.52 -16.67
C ALA A 394 6.30 -9.82 -16.20
N GLY A 395 6.69 -9.88 -14.93
CA GLY A 395 7.27 -11.06 -14.31
C GLY A 395 7.17 -11.04 -12.79
N LEU A 396 7.01 -12.22 -12.20
CA LEU A 396 6.99 -12.43 -10.75
C LEU A 396 8.29 -13.08 -10.30
N ILE A 397 8.85 -12.65 -9.18
CA ILE A 397 10.01 -13.25 -8.53
C ILE A 397 9.57 -13.68 -7.14
N PHE A 398 9.40 -14.99 -6.91
CA PHE A 398 9.10 -15.52 -5.59
C PHE A 398 10.39 -15.96 -4.90
N LEU A 399 10.79 -15.26 -3.85
CA LEU A 399 11.98 -15.55 -3.04
C LEU A 399 11.62 -16.48 -1.88
N PHE A 400 12.04 -17.73 -2.02
CA PHE A 400 11.93 -18.78 -1.01
C PHE A 400 13.20 -18.82 -0.14
N ASP A 401 13.00 -18.83 1.18
CA ASP A 401 14.04 -18.97 2.20
C ASP A 401 14.11 -20.41 2.71
N PRO A 402 15.12 -21.19 2.28
CA PRO A 402 15.30 -22.57 2.74
C PRO A 402 15.65 -22.66 4.23
N THR A 403 16.26 -21.63 4.83
CA THR A 403 16.62 -21.68 6.25
C THR A 403 15.42 -21.43 7.16
N ALA A 404 14.27 -21.02 6.62
CA ALA A 404 13.01 -20.94 7.34
C ALA A 404 12.24 -22.27 7.29
N ASN A 405 12.45 -23.08 6.26
CA ASN A 405 11.66 -24.28 5.99
C ASN A 405 12.15 -25.51 6.77
N ALA A 406 11.23 -26.18 7.47
CA ALA A 406 11.57 -27.30 8.35
C ALA A 406 12.20 -28.49 7.60
N ARG A 407 11.80 -28.75 6.36
CA ARG A 407 12.29 -29.89 5.56
C ARG A 407 13.67 -29.63 5.00
N PHE A 408 13.95 -28.39 4.59
CA PHE A 408 15.31 -27.94 4.29
C PHE A 408 16.19 -28.01 5.54
N LYS A 409 15.76 -27.44 6.69
CA LYS A 409 16.52 -27.51 7.94
C LYS A 409 16.97 -28.94 8.31
N ALA A 410 16.12 -29.95 8.07
CA ALA A 410 16.45 -31.35 8.32
C ALA A 410 17.59 -31.89 7.42
N LYS A 411 17.82 -31.29 6.26
CA LYS A 411 18.93 -31.61 5.33
C LYS A 411 20.16 -30.73 5.52
N LEU A 412 20.03 -29.61 6.23
CA LEU A 412 21.12 -28.66 6.51
C LEU A 412 21.81 -28.92 7.86
N VAL A 413 21.69 -30.14 8.40
CA VAL A 413 22.37 -30.53 9.63
C VAL A 413 23.88 -30.50 9.39
N GLY A 414 24.61 -29.79 10.26
CA GLY A 414 26.05 -29.58 10.14
C GLY A 414 26.45 -28.34 9.35
N VAL A 415 25.50 -27.61 8.76
CA VAL A 415 25.76 -26.28 8.18
C VAL A 415 25.81 -25.25 9.31
N GLU A 416 26.93 -24.54 9.42
CA GLU A 416 27.11 -23.45 10.39
C GLU A 416 26.45 -22.16 9.90
N ASP A 417 25.12 -22.11 10.00
CA ASP A 417 24.34 -20.91 9.72
C ASP A 417 23.50 -20.52 10.95
N PRO A 418 23.75 -19.35 11.57
CA PRO A 418 22.98 -18.86 12.71
C PRO A 418 21.46 -18.82 12.47
N GLN A 419 21.02 -18.63 11.23
CA GLN A 419 19.60 -18.58 10.86
C GLN A 419 18.88 -19.92 11.04
N LEU A 420 19.59 -21.05 10.99
CA LEU A 420 19.02 -22.38 11.21
C LEU A 420 18.64 -22.59 12.68
N SER A 421 19.35 -21.94 13.60
CA SER A 421 19.16 -22.03 15.06
C SER A 421 18.02 -21.17 15.61
N ILE A 422 17.47 -20.25 14.81
CA ILE A 422 16.38 -19.36 15.24
C ILE A 422 15.12 -20.19 15.57
N LYS A 423 14.69 -20.11 16.83
CA LYS A 423 13.47 -20.76 17.35
C LYS A 423 12.24 -19.88 17.11
N GLY A 424 11.08 -20.50 16.94
CA GLY A 424 9.80 -19.79 16.82
C GLY A 424 9.54 -19.10 15.48
N ARG A 425 10.43 -19.25 14.48
CA ARG A 425 10.18 -18.76 13.13
C ARG A 425 9.08 -19.60 12.48
N ILE A 426 7.96 -18.96 12.13
CA ILE A 426 6.84 -19.59 11.46
C ILE A 426 7.17 -19.67 9.96
N ASP A 427 7.06 -20.86 9.37
CA ASP A 427 7.16 -21.04 7.93
C ASP A 427 5.79 -20.73 7.30
N GLN A 428 5.67 -19.57 6.66
CA GLN A 428 4.44 -19.10 6.02
C GLN A 428 4.54 -19.10 4.49
N GLN A 429 5.59 -19.69 3.92
CA GLN A 429 5.90 -19.54 2.50
C GLN A 429 4.86 -20.18 1.60
N ASP A 430 4.35 -21.36 1.98
CA ASP A 430 3.24 -22.04 1.28
C ASP A 430 1.97 -21.18 1.31
N THR A 431 1.65 -20.61 2.48
CA THR A 431 0.46 -19.76 2.67
C THR A 431 0.53 -18.49 1.81
N ILE A 432 1.69 -17.84 1.78
CA ILE A 432 1.90 -16.62 0.99
C ILE A 432 1.77 -16.91 -0.51
N LEU A 433 2.30 -18.05 -0.98
CA LEU A 433 2.17 -18.44 -2.38
C LEU A 433 0.69 -18.70 -2.76
N ALA A 434 -0.06 -19.39 -1.90
CA ALA A 434 -1.49 -19.68 -2.13
C ALA A 434 -2.39 -18.43 -2.04
N GLU A 435 -2.10 -17.52 -1.10
CA GLU A 435 -2.82 -16.24 -1.01
C GLU A 435 -2.51 -15.36 -2.22
N MET A 436 -1.24 -15.32 -2.65
CA MET A 436 -0.84 -14.64 -3.88
C MET A 436 -1.60 -15.18 -5.09
N GLU A 437 -1.70 -16.51 -5.24
CA GLU A 437 -2.49 -17.13 -6.31
C GLU A 437 -3.94 -16.65 -6.29
N THR A 438 -4.61 -16.78 -5.14
CA THR A 438 -6.01 -16.40 -4.98
C THR A 438 -6.23 -14.94 -5.31
N ARG A 439 -5.30 -14.08 -4.87
CA ARG A 439 -5.41 -12.63 -5.03
C ARG A 439 -5.15 -12.18 -6.46
N ILE A 440 -4.12 -12.70 -7.13
CA ILE A 440 -3.86 -12.37 -8.55
C ILE A 440 -5.04 -12.83 -9.40
N LYS A 441 -5.52 -14.06 -9.24
CA LYS A 441 -6.67 -14.57 -10.01
C LYS A 441 -7.91 -13.72 -9.80
N ARG A 442 -8.18 -13.31 -8.55
CA ARG A 442 -9.30 -12.40 -8.23
C ARG A 442 -9.18 -11.06 -8.95
N VAL A 443 -8.00 -10.43 -8.94
CA VAL A 443 -7.76 -9.14 -9.60
C VAL A 443 -7.87 -9.26 -11.13
N LEU A 444 -7.38 -10.35 -11.70
CA LEU A 444 -7.44 -10.62 -13.14
C LEU A 444 -8.80 -11.17 -13.61
N GLY A 445 -9.73 -11.46 -12.70
CA GLY A 445 -11.02 -12.06 -13.02
C GLY A 445 -10.92 -13.51 -13.54
N LEU A 446 -9.83 -14.22 -13.19
CA LEU A 446 -9.59 -15.59 -13.61
C LEU A 446 -10.30 -16.58 -12.69
N SER A 447 -10.81 -17.68 -13.26
CA SER A 447 -11.32 -18.79 -12.49
C SER A 447 -10.22 -19.56 -11.77
N GLN A 448 -10.59 -20.35 -10.76
CA GLN A 448 -9.62 -21.13 -9.98
C GLN A 448 -8.81 -22.14 -10.82
N LYS A 449 -9.36 -22.60 -11.96
CA LYS A 449 -8.69 -23.56 -12.84
C LYS A 449 -7.73 -22.90 -13.83
N GLU A 450 -7.89 -21.60 -14.07
CA GLU A 450 -7.04 -20.87 -15.00
C GLU A 450 -5.69 -20.54 -14.35
N ARG A 451 -4.63 -20.66 -15.14
CA ARG A 451 -3.28 -20.24 -14.74
C ARG A 451 -3.00 -18.84 -15.25
N ILE A 452 -2.28 -18.05 -14.47
CA ILE A 452 -1.88 -16.70 -14.87
C ILE A 452 -0.87 -16.77 -16.03
N ALA A 453 -0.96 -15.81 -16.96
CA ALA A 453 -0.02 -15.71 -18.08
C ALA A 453 1.34 -15.13 -17.64
N THR A 454 1.39 -14.39 -16.54
CA THR A 454 2.62 -13.76 -16.04
C THR A 454 3.64 -14.83 -15.62
N PRO A 455 4.87 -14.82 -16.16
CA PRO A 455 5.90 -15.80 -15.82
C PRO A 455 6.36 -15.66 -14.37
N LEU A 456 6.70 -16.78 -13.74
CA LEU A 456 7.20 -16.86 -12.37
C LEU A 456 8.64 -17.36 -12.32
N ALA A 457 9.54 -16.54 -11.78
CA ALA A 457 10.86 -16.96 -11.38
C ALA A 457 10.81 -17.37 -9.90
N PHE A 458 10.88 -18.68 -9.64
CA PHE A 458 10.89 -19.22 -8.28
C PHE A 458 12.32 -19.31 -7.79
N VAL A 459 12.74 -18.37 -6.94
CA VAL A 459 14.12 -18.22 -6.47
C VAL A 459 14.28 -18.87 -5.10
N VAL A 460 15.04 -19.97 -5.05
CA VAL A 460 15.51 -20.59 -3.79
C VAL A 460 16.76 -19.83 -3.37
N GLY A 461 16.59 -18.93 -2.40
CA GLY A 461 17.66 -18.08 -1.89
C GLY A 461 18.71 -18.84 -1.08
N LYS A 462 19.78 -18.14 -0.68
CA LYS A 462 20.86 -18.64 0.18
C LYS A 462 21.47 -19.94 -0.33
N CYS A 463 21.67 -20.05 -1.65
CA CYS A 463 22.16 -21.29 -2.27
C CYS A 463 23.53 -21.74 -1.76
N ASP A 464 24.34 -20.84 -1.21
CA ASP A 464 25.57 -21.16 -0.47
C ASP A 464 25.33 -22.15 0.69
N THR A 465 24.13 -22.18 1.27
CA THR A 465 23.77 -23.08 2.37
C THR A 465 23.31 -24.47 1.92
N TRP A 466 22.85 -24.65 0.68
CA TRP A 466 22.15 -25.88 0.26
C TRP A 466 22.55 -26.42 -1.12
N GLN A 467 23.38 -25.72 -1.89
CA GLN A 467 23.78 -26.12 -3.25
C GLN A 467 24.42 -27.51 -3.33
N PHE A 468 24.97 -28.04 -2.23
CA PHE A 468 25.50 -29.40 -2.17
C PHE A 468 24.42 -30.49 -2.34
N LEU A 469 23.14 -30.12 -2.23
CA LEU A 469 22.00 -31.00 -2.51
C LEU A 469 21.70 -31.14 -4.01
N LEU A 470 22.27 -30.28 -4.86
CA LEU A 470 22.10 -30.36 -6.31
C LEU A 470 22.80 -31.61 -6.85
N THR A 471 22.21 -32.23 -7.86
CA THR A 471 22.78 -33.40 -8.55
C THR A 471 24.06 -33.08 -9.32
N SER A 472 24.23 -31.82 -9.74
CA SER A 472 25.46 -31.28 -10.33
C SER A 472 25.54 -29.75 -10.18
N PRO A 473 26.73 -29.14 -10.31
CA PRO A 473 26.89 -27.68 -10.22
C PRO A 473 26.04 -26.95 -11.27
N LEU A 474 25.60 -25.73 -10.96
CA LEU A 474 24.84 -24.90 -11.90
C LEU A 474 25.73 -24.49 -13.08
N GLU A 475 25.17 -24.55 -14.29
CA GLU A 475 25.83 -24.13 -15.52
C GLU A 475 25.79 -22.59 -15.67
N PRO A 476 26.80 -21.99 -16.33
CA PRO A 476 26.72 -20.60 -16.75
C PRO A 476 25.51 -20.36 -17.67
N ILE A 477 24.76 -19.30 -17.39
CA ILE A 477 23.54 -18.96 -18.15
C ILE A 477 23.78 -17.97 -19.31
N LEU A 478 25.04 -17.61 -19.53
CA LEU A 478 25.46 -16.69 -20.58
C LEU A 478 26.46 -17.35 -21.51
N GLN A 479 26.25 -17.17 -22.80
CA GLN A 479 27.16 -17.63 -23.84
C GLN A 479 27.20 -16.62 -24.98
N ASN A 480 28.40 -16.11 -25.31
CA ASN A 480 28.64 -15.18 -26.42
C ASN A 480 27.73 -13.94 -26.42
N GLY A 481 27.53 -13.32 -25.25
CA GLY A 481 26.70 -12.11 -25.11
C GLY A 481 25.19 -12.36 -25.25
N LYS A 482 24.75 -13.61 -25.08
CA LYS A 482 23.34 -14.01 -25.10
C LYS A 482 23.04 -14.91 -23.91
N ILE A 483 21.76 -14.98 -23.55
CA ILE A 483 21.28 -15.94 -22.56
C ILE A 483 21.22 -17.33 -23.19
N ASP A 484 21.79 -18.32 -22.51
CA ASP A 484 21.62 -19.73 -22.86
C ASP A 484 20.35 -20.28 -22.17
N LEU A 485 19.26 -20.35 -22.93
CA LEU A 485 17.96 -20.78 -22.41
C LEU A 485 17.97 -22.25 -22.00
N GLU A 486 18.75 -23.08 -22.70
CA GLU A 486 18.90 -24.50 -22.39
C GLU A 486 19.68 -24.72 -21.09
N ALA A 487 20.70 -23.90 -20.81
CA ALA A 487 21.38 -23.89 -19.52
C ALA A 487 20.44 -23.46 -18.38
N ILE A 488 19.59 -22.44 -18.62
CA ILE A 488 18.55 -22.04 -17.65
C ILE A 488 17.57 -23.20 -17.40
N HIS A 489 17.13 -23.91 -18.45
CA HIS A 489 16.23 -25.05 -18.30
C HIS A 489 16.87 -26.17 -17.47
N ARG A 490 18.09 -26.58 -17.80
CA ARG A 490 18.82 -27.61 -17.04
C ARG A 490 19.07 -27.20 -15.59
N ASN A 491 19.45 -25.95 -15.34
CA ASN A 491 19.62 -25.43 -13.99
C ASN A 491 18.29 -25.42 -13.21
N SER A 492 17.20 -25.01 -13.87
CA SER A 492 15.86 -25.03 -13.30
C SER A 492 15.44 -26.45 -12.91
N ASP A 493 15.68 -27.44 -13.77
CA ASP A 493 15.36 -28.84 -13.46
C ASP A 493 16.14 -29.34 -12.23
N ARG A 494 17.43 -29.01 -12.11
CA ARG A 494 18.24 -29.36 -10.92
C ARG A 494 17.71 -28.77 -9.62
N VAL A 495 17.31 -27.49 -9.64
CA VAL A 495 16.72 -26.84 -8.47
C VAL A 495 15.35 -27.43 -8.16
N ARG A 496 14.55 -27.69 -9.20
CA ARG A 496 13.24 -28.31 -9.10
C ARG A 496 13.30 -29.71 -8.51
N GLU A 497 14.29 -30.53 -8.87
CA GLU A 497 14.50 -31.86 -8.28
C GLU A 497 14.66 -31.80 -6.75
N VAL A 498 15.49 -30.87 -6.25
CA VAL A 498 15.65 -30.64 -4.81
C VAL A 498 14.32 -30.21 -4.17
N LEU A 499 13.61 -29.28 -4.80
CA LEU A 499 12.31 -28.81 -4.31
C LEU A 499 11.23 -29.90 -4.33
N ILE A 500 11.21 -30.80 -5.31
CA ILE A 500 10.26 -31.93 -5.34
C ILE A 500 10.57 -32.92 -4.22
N GLN A 501 11.85 -33.21 -3.97
CA GLN A 501 12.24 -34.12 -2.91
C GLN A 501 11.89 -33.59 -1.52
N LEU A 502 12.05 -32.28 -1.30
CA LEU A 502 11.85 -31.67 0.01
C LEU A 502 10.44 -31.10 0.17
N CYS A 503 9.94 -30.35 -0.81
CA CYS A 503 8.71 -29.55 -0.74
C CYS A 503 7.78 -29.81 -1.95
N PRO A 504 7.32 -31.05 -2.20
CA PRO A 504 6.52 -31.37 -3.39
C PRO A 504 5.19 -30.60 -3.47
N GLY A 505 4.57 -30.30 -2.32
CA GLY A 505 3.34 -29.49 -2.27
C GLY A 505 3.56 -28.05 -2.74
N LEU A 506 4.68 -27.42 -2.34
CA LEU A 506 5.06 -26.07 -2.76
C LEU A 506 5.29 -26.01 -4.27
N VAL A 507 5.97 -27.01 -4.83
CA VAL A 507 6.17 -27.14 -6.28
C VAL A 507 4.83 -27.26 -7.01
N ALA A 508 3.94 -28.14 -6.53
CA ALA A 508 2.63 -28.32 -7.13
C ALA A 508 1.80 -27.03 -7.12
N THR A 509 1.81 -26.28 -6.02
CA THR A 509 1.15 -24.97 -5.92
C THR A 509 1.76 -23.97 -6.90
N ALA A 510 3.09 -23.85 -6.95
CA ALA A 510 3.79 -22.91 -7.84
C ALA A 510 3.53 -23.20 -9.33
N GLU A 511 3.52 -24.46 -9.73
CA GLU A 511 3.24 -24.87 -11.11
C GLU A 511 1.76 -24.78 -11.49
N SER A 512 0.86 -24.83 -10.50
CA SER A 512 -0.56 -24.61 -10.72
C SER A 512 -0.92 -23.14 -10.91
N LEU A 513 -0.08 -22.23 -10.41
CA LEU A 513 -0.30 -20.79 -10.45
C LEU A 513 -0.12 -20.20 -11.86
N THR A 514 1.02 -20.48 -12.51
CA THR A 514 1.41 -19.83 -13.78
C THR A 514 1.62 -20.84 -14.92
N GLN A 515 1.51 -20.34 -16.15
CA GLN A 515 1.79 -21.10 -17.36
C GLN A 515 3.29 -21.29 -17.59
N GLU A 516 4.12 -20.36 -17.12
CA GLU A 516 5.56 -20.32 -17.39
C GLU A 516 6.34 -20.09 -16.10
N ILE A 517 7.11 -21.10 -15.66
CA ILE A 517 7.86 -21.08 -14.41
C ILE A 517 9.27 -21.63 -14.60
N ARG A 518 10.26 -20.95 -14.01
CA ARG A 518 11.62 -21.48 -13.87
C ARG A 518 12.08 -21.36 -12.42
N TYR A 519 12.82 -22.37 -11.98
CA TYR A 519 13.41 -22.42 -10.66
C TYR A 519 14.85 -21.92 -10.72
N PHE A 520 15.22 -21.05 -9.80
CA PHE A 520 16.55 -20.46 -9.74
C PHE A 520 17.14 -20.67 -8.35
N ALA A 521 18.42 -20.96 -8.30
CA ALA A 521 19.20 -20.86 -7.07
C ALA A 521 19.90 -19.49 -7.08
N ALA A 522 19.90 -18.80 -5.96
CA ALA A 522 20.64 -17.55 -5.82
C ALA A 522 21.20 -17.39 -4.41
N THR A 523 22.33 -16.69 -4.29
CA THR A 523 22.84 -16.23 -3.00
C THR A 523 23.19 -14.75 -3.07
N SER A 524 22.57 -13.97 -2.18
CA SER A 524 22.84 -12.53 -2.07
C SER A 524 24.18 -12.26 -1.40
N PHE A 525 24.66 -13.13 -0.52
CA PHE A 525 25.89 -12.91 0.24
C PHE A 525 27.06 -13.76 -0.24
N GLY A 526 26.79 -14.93 -0.82
CA GLY A 526 27.84 -15.91 -1.12
C GLY A 526 28.43 -16.62 0.10
N HIS A 527 27.90 -16.36 1.29
CA HIS A 527 28.37 -16.93 2.55
C HIS A 527 27.26 -16.88 3.61
N GLN A 528 27.41 -17.71 4.66
CA GLN A 528 26.51 -17.72 5.82
C GLN A 528 26.72 -16.46 6.67
N PRO A 529 25.65 -15.76 7.07
CA PRO A 529 25.79 -14.53 7.87
C PRO A 529 26.32 -14.83 9.27
N VAL A 530 26.82 -13.79 9.95
CA VAL A 530 27.42 -13.90 11.29
C VAL A 530 26.53 -13.25 12.35
N VAL A 531 26.68 -13.70 13.60
CA VAL A 531 26.06 -13.05 14.76
C VAL A 531 26.95 -11.89 15.20
N ILE A 532 26.37 -10.70 15.30
CA ILE A 532 27.05 -9.50 15.79
C ILE A 532 27.42 -9.72 17.27
N ALA A 533 28.71 -9.62 17.59
CA ALA A 533 29.24 -9.92 18.91
C ALA A 533 29.12 -8.75 19.91
N GLU A 534 29.16 -7.51 19.42
CA GLU A 534 29.28 -6.28 20.22
C GLU A 534 28.48 -5.14 19.59
N GLY A 535 28.19 -4.08 20.37
CA GLY A 535 27.44 -2.91 19.89
C GLY A 535 25.93 -2.98 20.15
N PRO A 536 25.19 -1.96 19.69
CA PRO A 536 23.76 -1.83 19.97
C PRO A 536 22.91 -2.92 19.31
N ASN A 537 23.41 -3.56 18.25
CA ASN A 537 22.75 -4.67 17.57
C ASN A 537 23.32 -6.05 17.95
N LYS A 538 24.05 -6.17 19.07
CA LYS A 538 24.57 -7.44 19.58
C LYS A 538 23.51 -8.55 19.58
N GLY A 539 23.87 -9.71 19.04
CA GLY A 539 22.98 -10.87 18.90
C GLY A 539 22.13 -10.88 17.62
N ARG A 540 22.09 -9.77 16.85
CA ARG A 540 21.47 -9.76 15.53
C ARG A 540 22.38 -10.43 14.51
N ILE A 541 21.79 -10.91 13.42
CA ILE A 541 22.48 -11.58 12.32
C ILE A 541 22.66 -10.58 11.18
N ALA A 542 23.86 -10.50 10.63
CA ALA A 542 24.22 -9.62 9.51
C ALA A 542 25.23 -10.31 8.58
N PRO A 543 25.30 -9.92 7.29
CA PRO A 543 26.38 -10.39 6.42
C PRO A 543 27.73 -9.87 6.89
N ASP A 544 28.79 -10.61 6.57
CA ASP A 544 30.16 -10.13 6.64
C ASP A 544 30.49 -9.39 5.33
N PRO A 545 30.62 -8.05 5.35
CA PRO A 545 30.81 -7.28 4.12
C PRO A 545 32.10 -7.65 3.37
N GLN A 546 33.11 -8.18 4.07
CA GLN A 546 34.39 -8.58 3.46
C GLN A 546 34.31 -9.91 2.71
N LYS A 547 33.23 -10.67 2.91
CA LYS A 547 33.00 -12.00 2.29
C LYS A 547 31.88 -11.98 1.26
N LEU A 548 31.37 -10.81 0.90
CA LEU A 548 30.31 -10.70 -0.11
C LEU A 548 30.80 -11.26 -1.45
N ALA A 549 30.19 -12.38 -1.85
CA ALA A 549 30.39 -13.04 -3.14
C ALA A 549 29.03 -13.43 -3.76
N PRO A 550 28.16 -12.47 -4.11
CA PRO A 550 26.86 -12.78 -4.67
C PRO A 550 26.95 -13.65 -5.92
N ALA A 551 26.06 -14.63 -6.07
CA ALA A 551 26.04 -15.52 -7.22
C ALA A 551 24.61 -15.79 -7.70
N PHE A 552 24.46 -15.80 -9.04
CA PHE A 552 23.23 -16.09 -9.77
C PHE A 552 22.02 -15.19 -9.45
N VAL A 553 22.23 -14.08 -8.75
CA VAL A 553 21.14 -13.16 -8.36
C VAL A 553 20.48 -12.51 -9.57
N GLU A 554 21.24 -12.29 -10.65
CA GLU A 554 20.79 -11.68 -11.90
C GLU A 554 19.99 -12.63 -12.80
N ALA A 555 20.17 -13.94 -12.65
CA ALA A 555 19.60 -14.95 -13.54
C ALA A 555 18.06 -14.87 -13.69
N PRO A 556 17.28 -14.69 -12.61
CA PRO A 556 15.83 -14.50 -12.71
C PRO A 556 15.44 -13.28 -13.54
N VAL A 557 16.15 -12.15 -13.37
CA VAL A 557 15.86 -10.90 -14.10
C VAL A 557 16.21 -11.05 -15.56
N TYR A 558 17.35 -11.66 -15.87
CA TYR A 558 17.77 -11.95 -17.25
C TYR A 558 16.72 -12.78 -17.99
N TRP A 559 16.23 -13.85 -17.38
CA TRP A 559 15.17 -14.69 -17.96
C TRP A 559 13.85 -13.94 -18.13
N LEU A 560 13.37 -13.23 -17.10
CA LEU A 560 12.11 -12.48 -17.17
C LEU A 560 12.17 -11.36 -18.21
N MET A 561 13.29 -10.65 -18.30
CA MET A 561 13.48 -9.57 -19.27
C MET A 561 13.70 -10.10 -20.69
N HIS A 562 14.24 -11.31 -20.86
CA HIS A 562 14.22 -11.98 -22.16
C HIS A 562 12.80 -12.24 -22.64
N LEU A 563 11.91 -12.71 -21.75
CA LEU A 563 10.50 -12.93 -22.10
C LEU A 563 9.76 -11.62 -22.39
N ALA A 564 10.03 -10.58 -21.61
CA ALA A 564 9.32 -9.30 -21.71
C ALA A 564 9.89 -8.34 -22.77
N SER A 565 11.18 -8.45 -23.12
CA SER A 565 11.89 -7.55 -24.03
C SER A 565 13.05 -8.29 -24.74
N PRO A 566 12.74 -9.32 -25.58
CA PRO A 566 13.74 -10.21 -26.19
C PRO A 566 14.75 -9.48 -27.09
N GLU A 567 14.36 -8.35 -27.67
CA GLU A 567 15.24 -7.48 -28.48
C GLU A 567 16.35 -6.78 -27.70
N LEU A 568 16.19 -6.62 -26.38
CA LEU A 568 17.23 -6.09 -25.47
C LEU A 568 18.06 -7.23 -24.87
N ILE A 569 17.39 -8.31 -24.47
CA ILE A 569 18.03 -9.45 -23.84
C ILE A 569 17.83 -10.69 -24.73
N PRO A 570 18.70 -10.90 -25.73
CA PRO A 570 18.55 -12.01 -26.67
C PRO A 570 18.88 -13.36 -26.03
N GLY A 571 18.03 -14.34 -26.32
CA GLY A 571 18.28 -15.76 -26.03
C GLY A 571 19.00 -16.44 -27.19
N LYS A 572 19.67 -17.55 -26.88
CA LYS A 572 20.20 -18.52 -27.85
C LYS A 572 19.34 -19.76 -27.88
#